data_AF-A0A522V8B3-F1
#
_entry.id   AF-A0A522V8B3-F1
#
_cell.length_a   1.000
_cell.length_b   1.000
_cell.length_c   1.000
_cell.angle_alpha   90.00
_cell.angle_beta   90.00
_cell.angle_gamma   90.00
#
_symmetry.space_group_name_H-M   'P 1'
#
loop_
_entity.id
_entity.type
_entity.pdbx_description
1 polymer ?
#
loop_
_entity_poly.entity_id
_entity_poly.type
_entity_poly.pdbx_seq_one_letter_code
_entity_poly.pdbx_strand_id
1 'polypeptide(L)'
;MAKNYLTTTFFGVKSIHDFIAGLQQAVYQVPPGIFSGDNLFTFGRHLGFLDDAEFMSAFETNAISETERAIIWRTHVVTWAAKQALRREGDFVECGSYEGTTAKIICDYLGFENINKNFLLYDVFEHDNSMEHNALPAHGPDLYEKVVARFSSYPNVIINKGFIPDIFKEKLPDKIAFMHIDLNGPTAELASLEYLFERMVPGAILILDDYGWYLSFAAQKYAEDPFFAARGYQVLELPTGQGMVLK
;
A
#
# COMPACT_ATOMS: atom_id res chain seq x y z
N MET A 1 4.00 5.22 -28.01
CA MET A 1 4.04 3.76 -28.30
C MET A 1 3.46 3.05 -27.08
N ALA A 2 2.78 1.91 -27.26
CA ALA A 2 2.29 1.14 -26.11
C ALA A 2 3.50 0.65 -25.28
N LYS A 3 3.49 0.94 -23.97
CA LYS A 3 4.54 0.54 -23.04
C LYS A 3 4.25 -0.87 -22.51
N ASN A 4 5.31 -1.62 -22.23
CA ASN A 4 5.24 -2.86 -21.47
C ASN A 4 5.97 -2.62 -20.14
N TYR A 5 5.49 -3.24 -19.07
CA TYR A 5 6.16 -3.30 -17.78
C TYR A 5 6.26 -4.76 -17.35
N LEU A 6 7.46 -5.31 -17.43
CA LEU A 6 7.69 -6.73 -17.20
C LEU A 6 8.67 -6.93 -16.06
N THR A 7 8.20 -7.55 -14.99
CA THR A 7 9.05 -8.11 -13.93
C THR A 7 8.88 -9.61 -13.88
N THR A 8 9.83 -10.27 -13.22
CA THR A 8 9.84 -11.72 -12.99
C THR A 8 9.47 -12.07 -11.55
N THR A 9 9.01 -11.10 -10.76
CA THR A 9 8.69 -11.30 -9.34
C THR A 9 7.24 -11.76 -9.21
N PHE A 10 7.08 -13.01 -8.78
CA PHE A 10 5.80 -13.68 -8.52
C PHE A 10 5.88 -14.44 -7.21
N PHE A 11 4.78 -14.49 -6.47
CA PHE A 11 4.68 -15.07 -5.15
C PHE A 11 3.86 -16.35 -5.16
N GLY A 12 4.28 -17.36 -4.39
CA GLY A 12 3.53 -18.62 -4.23
C GLY A 12 3.59 -19.58 -5.43
N VAL A 13 4.45 -19.32 -6.43
CA VAL A 13 4.66 -20.24 -7.55
C VAL A 13 5.53 -21.45 -7.13
N LYS A 14 5.22 -22.64 -7.66
CA LYS A 14 5.93 -23.89 -7.30
C LYS A 14 7.39 -23.91 -7.77
N SER A 15 7.64 -23.42 -8.98
CA SER A 15 8.96 -23.30 -9.62
C SER A 15 9.00 -21.98 -10.34
N ILE A 16 9.75 -21.01 -9.82
CA ILE A 16 9.85 -19.68 -10.43
C ILE A 16 10.48 -19.77 -11.83
N HIS A 17 11.48 -20.63 -12.00
CA HIS A 17 12.12 -20.86 -13.29
C HIS A 17 11.12 -21.33 -14.36
N ASP A 18 10.37 -22.40 -14.08
CA ASP A 18 9.46 -22.98 -15.06
C ASP A 18 8.24 -22.08 -15.32
N PHE A 19 7.77 -21.38 -14.27
CA PHE A 19 6.70 -20.40 -14.40
C PHE A 19 7.10 -19.26 -15.33
N ILE A 20 8.29 -18.66 -15.13
CA ILE A 20 8.80 -17.59 -15.99
C ILE A 20 9.03 -18.07 -17.42
N ALA A 21 9.55 -19.30 -17.61
CA ALA A 21 9.69 -19.88 -18.94
C ALA A 21 8.33 -20.00 -19.66
N GLY A 22 7.28 -20.44 -18.96
CA GLY A 22 5.91 -20.49 -19.51
C GLY A 22 5.31 -19.11 -19.78
N LEU A 23 5.50 -18.16 -18.86
CA LEU A 23 5.05 -16.77 -19.02
C LEU A 23 5.69 -16.11 -20.24
N GLN A 24 6.99 -16.34 -20.45
CA GLN A 24 7.71 -15.81 -21.61
C GLN A 24 7.11 -16.32 -22.93
N GLN A 25 6.70 -17.59 -23.00
CA GLN A 25 6.00 -18.12 -24.16
C GLN A 25 4.68 -17.38 -24.40
N ALA A 26 3.89 -17.10 -23.34
CA ALA A 26 2.65 -16.34 -23.45
C ALA A 26 2.89 -14.90 -23.91
N VAL A 27 3.91 -14.22 -23.39
CA VAL A 27 4.31 -12.86 -23.77
C VAL A 27 4.58 -12.75 -25.28
N TYR A 28 5.18 -13.76 -25.90
CA TYR A 28 5.45 -13.77 -27.34
C TYR A 28 4.20 -13.93 -28.22
N GLN A 29 3.05 -14.30 -27.65
CA GLN A 29 1.81 -14.54 -28.38
C GLN A 29 0.78 -13.41 -28.25
N VAL A 30 1.08 -12.34 -27.52
CA VAL A 30 0.12 -11.28 -27.20
C VAL A 30 0.56 -9.90 -27.72
N PRO A 31 -0.39 -8.97 -27.97
CA PRO A 31 -0.04 -7.60 -28.38
C PRO A 31 0.66 -6.82 -27.25
N PRO A 32 1.31 -5.68 -27.57
CA PRO A 32 1.87 -4.75 -26.58
C PRO A 32 0.85 -4.23 -25.56
N GLY A 33 1.34 -3.49 -24.56
CA GLY A 33 0.53 -3.11 -23.40
C GLY A 33 0.54 -4.20 -22.33
N ILE A 34 1.69 -4.85 -22.16
CA ILE A 34 1.87 -6.03 -21.32
C ILE A 34 2.32 -5.59 -19.93
N PHE A 35 1.64 -6.11 -18.91
CA PHE A 35 2.10 -6.05 -17.54
C PHE A 35 2.40 -7.45 -17.04
N SER A 36 3.56 -7.66 -16.42
CA SER A 36 3.85 -8.86 -15.64
C SER A 36 4.53 -8.52 -14.33
N GLY A 37 4.08 -9.14 -13.26
CA GLY A 37 4.62 -8.96 -11.92
C GLY A 37 3.50 -9.06 -10.90
N ASP A 38 3.86 -9.27 -9.64
CA ASP A 38 2.92 -9.17 -8.53
C ASP A 38 1.68 -10.07 -8.69
N ASN A 39 1.91 -11.30 -9.15
CA ASN A 39 0.86 -12.28 -9.45
C ASN A 39 -0.17 -11.86 -10.52
N LEU A 40 0.14 -10.82 -11.30
CA LEU A 40 -0.70 -10.31 -12.37
C LEU A 40 0.00 -10.42 -13.74
N PHE A 41 -0.73 -10.90 -14.75
CA PHE A 41 -0.31 -10.87 -16.15
C PHE A 41 -1.46 -10.33 -17.01
N THR A 42 -1.22 -9.21 -17.70
CA THR A 42 -2.20 -8.61 -18.62
C THR A 42 -1.54 -8.19 -19.92
N PHE A 43 -2.33 -8.02 -20.99
CA PHE A 43 -1.89 -7.53 -22.29
C PHE A 43 -2.96 -6.62 -22.91
N GLY A 44 -2.59 -5.84 -23.93
CA GLY A 44 -3.51 -4.89 -24.56
C GLY A 44 -3.97 -3.77 -23.63
N ARG A 45 -3.20 -3.46 -22.58
CA ARG A 45 -3.48 -2.35 -21.65
C ARG A 45 -2.75 -1.09 -22.07
N HIS A 46 -3.30 0.06 -21.69
CA HIS A 46 -2.64 1.34 -21.96
C HIS A 46 -1.42 1.54 -21.04
N LEU A 47 -1.52 1.11 -19.77
CA LEU A 47 -0.52 1.34 -18.71
C LEU A 47 -0.11 2.82 -18.59
N GLY A 48 -1.07 3.73 -18.72
CA GLY A 48 -0.82 5.17 -18.80
C GLY A 48 -0.16 5.79 -17.56
N PHE A 49 -0.19 5.11 -16.41
CA PHE A 49 0.56 5.54 -15.23
C PHE A 49 2.08 5.52 -15.47
N LEU A 50 2.57 4.73 -16.43
CA LEU A 50 3.97 4.74 -16.86
C LEU A 50 4.34 6.01 -17.64
N ASP A 51 3.37 6.80 -18.10
CA ASP A 51 3.57 8.08 -18.78
C ASP A 51 3.51 9.28 -17.81
N ASP A 52 3.08 9.07 -16.57
CA ASP A 52 3.09 10.10 -15.53
C ASP A 52 4.54 10.28 -15.02
N ALA A 53 5.21 11.31 -15.52
CA ALA A 53 6.62 11.58 -15.21
C ALA A 53 6.87 11.87 -13.72
N GLU A 54 5.91 12.52 -13.04
CA GLU A 54 6.03 12.84 -11.62
C GLU A 54 5.91 11.56 -10.78
N PHE A 55 4.92 10.71 -11.11
CA PHE A 55 4.75 9.40 -10.47
C PHE A 55 5.95 8.50 -10.71
N MET A 56 6.41 8.37 -11.95
CA MET A 56 7.54 7.52 -12.29
C MET A 56 8.83 8.01 -11.62
N SER A 57 9.06 9.32 -11.53
CA SER A 57 10.21 9.88 -10.82
C SER A 57 10.17 9.55 -9.32
N ALA A 58 9.02 9.73 -8.67
CA ALA A 58 8.84 9.37 -7.27
C ALA A 58 9.00 7.85 -7.04
N PHE A 59 8.43 7.04 -7.93
CA PHE A 59 8.52 5.59 -7.88
C PHE A 59 9.96 5.10 -8.06
N GLU A 60 10.65 5.49 -9.13
CA GLU A 60 12.01 5.02 -9.43
C GLU A 60 13.05 5.45 -8.40
N THR A 61 12.82 6.57 -7.73
CA THR A 61 13.67 7.07 -6.64
C THR A 61 13.57 6.21 -5.38
N ASN A 62 12.38 5.66 -5.09
CA ASN A 62 12.09 5.03 -3.80
C ASN A 62 11.89 3.51 -3.88
N ALA A 63 11.40 2.97 -4.99
CA ALA A 63 11.24 1.54 -5.21
C ALA A 63 12.57 0.92 -5.70
N ILE A 64 13.38 0.47 -4.74
CA ILE A 64 14.75 0.02 -5.02
C ILE A 64 14.77 -1.49 -5.31
N SER A 65 14.06 -2.28 -4.50
CA SER A 65 14.04 -3.74 -4.59
C SER A 65 13.22 -4.25 -5.78
N GLU A 66 13.48 -5.48 -6.21
CA GLU A 66 12.67 -6.15 -7.25
C GLU A 66 11.21 -6.34 -6.81
N THR A 67 10.98 -6.53 -5.51
CA THR A 67 9.63 -6.63 -4.92
C THR A 67 8.88 -5.31 -5.04
N GLU A 68 9.48 -4.20 -4.60
CA GLU A 68 8.87 -2.87 -4.69
C GLU A 68 8.59 -2.48 -6.15
N ARG A 69 9.51 -2.85 -7.07
CA ARG A 69 9.31 -2.64 -8.51
C ARG A 69 8.13 -3.44 -9.05
N ALA A 70 7.98 -4.69 -8.64
CA ALA A 70 6.92 -5.56 -9.14
C ALA A 70 5.52 -5.06 -8.77
N ILE A 71 5.36 -4.40 -7.62
CA ILE A 71 4.07 -3.92 -7.13
C ILE A 71 3.69 -2.52 -7.63
N ILE A 72 4.33 -1.98 -8.68
CA ILE A 72 4.07 -0.62 -9.20
C ILE A 72 2.58 -0.31 -9.43
N TRP A 73 1.77 -1.32 -9.80
CA TRP A 73 0.33 -1.13 -10.00
C TRP A 73 -0.39 -0.90 -8.66
N ARG A 74 0.01 -1.59 -7.58
CA ARG A 74 -0.48 -1.29 -6.23
C ARG A 74 -0.13 0.13 -5.83
N THR A 75 1.14 0.52 -6.01
CA THR A 75 1.59 1.88 -5.70
C THR A 75 0.83 2.92 -6.50
N HIS A 76 0.53 2.66 -7.77
CA HIS A 76 -0.31 3.53 -8.60
C HIS A 76 -1.73 3.70 -8.03
N VAL A 77 -2.37 2.63 -7.57
CA VAL A 77 -3.69 2.69 -6.92
C VAL A 77 -3.65 3.55 -5.66
N VAL A 78 -2.66 3.32 -4.78
CA VAL A 78 -2.49 4.05 -3.52
C VAL A 78 -2.25 5.54 -3.78
N THR A 79 -1.31 5.87 -4.66
CA THR A 79 -0.99 7.25 -5.04
C THR A 79 -2.15 7.96 -5.74
N TRP A 80 -2.92 7.25 -6.57
CA TRP A 80 -4.14 7.77 -7.16
C TRP A 80 -5.16 8.14 -6.08
N ALA A 81 -5.40 7.25 -5.10
CA ALA A 81 -6.33 7.48 -4.01
C ALA A 81 -5.90 8.67 -3.14
N ALA A 82 -4.61 8.71 -2.78
CA ALA A 82 -3.99 9.83 -2.07
C ALA A 82 -4.19 11.17 -2.83
N LYS A 83 -3.98 11.18 -4.15
CA LYS A 83 -4.20 12.37 -4.99
C LYS A 83 -5.66 12.83 -4.97
N GLN A 84 -6.64 11.91 -4.95
CA GLN A 84 -8.06 12.28 -4.84
C GLN A 84 -8.37 12.91 -3.47
N ALA A 85 -7.76 12.39 -2.40
CA ALA A 85 -7.97 12.86 -1.03
C ALA A 85 -7.51 14.30 -0.78
N LEU A 86 -6.65 14.87 -1.63
CA LEU A 86 -6.28 16.28 -1.55
C LEU A 86 -7.47 17.24 -1.63
N ARG A 87 -8.58 16.81 -2.23
CA ARG A 87 -9.81 17.60 -2.38
C ARG A 87 -10.76 17.52 -1.17
N ARG A 88 -10.39 16.77 -0.14
CA ARG A 88 -11.20 16.52 1.06
C ARG A 88 -10.52 17.13 2.27
N GLU A 89 -11.29 17.48 3.30
CA GLU A 89 -10.70 17.80 4.62
C GLU A 89 -10.20 16.54 5.30
N GLY A 90 -9.19 16.67 6.15
CA GLY A 90 -8.61 15.56 6.89
C GLY A 90 -7.20 15.20 6.43
N ASP A 91 -6.54 14.45 7.31
CA ASP A 91 -5.16 14.01 7.21
C ASP A 91 -5.05 12.67 6.47
N PHE A 92 -3.83 12.30 6.15
CA PHE A 92 -3.48 11.01 5.55
C PHE A 92 -3.01 10.07 6.65
N VAL A 93 -3.34 8.79 6.53
CA VAL A 93 -2.95 7.74 7.46
C VAL A 93 -2.41 6.55 6.72
N GLU A 94 -1.30 6.00 7.19
CA GLU A 94 -0.80 4.67 6.83
C GLU A 94 -0.56 3.85 8.10
N CYS A 95 -1.13 2.66 8.14
CA CYS A 95 -0.90 1.67 9.19
C CYS A 95 -0.10 0.52 8.61
N GLY A 96 1.11 0.29 9.14
CA GLY A 96 2.08 -0.65 8.57
C GLY A 96 3.01 0.04 7.58
N SER A 97 3.85 0.94 8.08
CA SER A 97 4.74 1.73 7.22
C SER A 97 6.08 1.05 6.93
N TYR A 98 6.55 0.11 7.76
CA TYR A 98 7.82 -0.60 7.63
C TYR A 98 9.00 0.35 7.30
N GLU A 99 9.56 0.32 6.08
CA GLU A 99 10.64 1.22 5.62
C GLU A 99 10.13 2.58 5.13
N GLY A 100 8.82 2.75 4.96
CA GLY A 100 8.14 3.97 4.53
C GLY A 100 8.13 4.18 3.02
N THR A 101 8.38 3.15 2.21
CA THR A 101 8.50 3.30 0.74
C THR A 101 7.23 3.85 0.11
N THR A 102 6.05 3.28 0.42
CA THR A 102 4.77 3.72 -0.14
C THR A 102 4.44 5.16 0.24
N ALA A 103 4.51 5.48 1.54
CA ALA A 103 4.34 6.84 2.04
C ALA A 103 5.34 7.83 1.42
N LYS A 104 6.60 7.44 1.22
CA LYS A 104 7.61 8.31 0.58
C LYS A 104 7.30 8.58 -0.89
N ILE A 105 6.83 7.57 -1.63
CA ILE A 105 6.38 7.75 -3.02
C ILE A 105 5.18 8.70 -3.09
N ILE A 106 4.20 8.58 -2.18
CA ILE A 106 3.10 9.54 -2.07
C ILE A 106 3.64 10.95 -1.81
N CYS A 107 4.57 11.08 -0.86
CA CYS A 107 5.15 12.36 -0.50
C CYS A 107 5.86 13.05 -1.68
N ASP A 108 6.72 12.32 -2.39
CA ASP A 108 7.45 12.82 -3.56
C ASP A 108 6.51 13.11 -4.73
N TYR A 109 5.53 12.25 -4.99
CA TYR A 109 4.60 12.42 -6.11
C TYR A 109 3.67 13.63 -5.92
N LEU A 110 3.26 13.92 -4.69
CA LEU A 110 2.32 14.99 -4.39
C LEU A 110 3.01 16.31 -3.98
N GLY A 111 4.32 16.32 -3.76
CA GLY A 111 5.03 17.47 -3.16
C GLY A 111 4.48 17.78 -1.77
N PHE A 112 4.36 16.74 -0.95
CA PHE A 112 3.54 16.73 0.27
C PHE A 112 3.98 17.74 1.33
N GLU A 113 5.25 18.15 1.33
CA GLU A 113 5.78 19.19 2.22
C GLU A 113 5.09 20.55 2.03
N ASN A 114 4.43 20.77 0.87
CA ASN A 114 3.70 22.00 0.57
C ASN A 114 2.18 21.87 0.82
N ILE A 115 1.73 20.75 1.36
CA ILE A 115 0.31 20.44 1.58
C ILE A 115 -0.06 20.73 3.03
N ASN A 116 -1.12 21.50 3.24
CA ASN A 116 -1.64 21.79 4.58
C ASN A 116 -2.49 20.62 5.14
N LYS A 117 -1.83 19.47 5.32
CA LYS A 117 -2.34 18.20 5.86
C LYS A 117 -1.19 17.48 6.54
N ASN A 118 -1.49 16.70 7.58
CA ASN A 118 -0.51 15.77 8.12
C ASN A 118 -0.60 14.42 7.40
N PHE A 119 0.51 13.68 7.40
CA PHE A 119 0.54 12.26 7.07
C PHE A 119 1.05 11.50 8.28
N LEU A 120 0.17 10.73 8.92
CA LEU A 120 0.47 9.95 10.11
C LEU A 120 0.81 8.52 9.69
N LEU A 121 2.05 8.13 9.98
CA LEU A 121 2.59 6.80 9.73
C LEU A 121 2.63 6.04 11.05
N TYR A 122 2.12 4.81 11.08
CA TYR A 122 2.06 3.98 12.27
C TYR A 122 2.76 2.65 12.02
N ASP A 123 3.74 2.31 12.85
CA ASP A 123 4.42 1.02 12.79
C ASP A 123 5.09 0.68 14.14
N VAL A 124 5.38 -0.60 14.34
CA VAL A 124 6.19 -1.08 15.47
C VAL A 124 7.69 -0.98 15.20
N PHE A 125 8.09 -1.00 13.92
CA PHE A 125 9.45 -1.01 13.33
C PHE A 125 10.33 -2.20 13.74
N GLU A 126 9.96 -2.91 14.79
CA GLU A 126 10.57 -4.14 15.28
C GLU A 126 9.62 -5.31 15.08
N HIS A 127 10.16 -6.53 15.14
CA HIS A 127 9.36 -7.74 15.01
C HIS A 127 9.69 -8.71 16.14
N ASP A 128 8.66 -9.35 16.69
CA ASP A 128 8.81 -10.44 17.63
C ASP A 128 7.86 -11.61 17.31
N ASN A 129 8.11 -12.76 17.95
CA ASN A 129 7.38 -14.00 17.69
C ASN A 129 5.89 -13.98 18.10
N SER A 130 5.40 -12.92 18.75
CA SER A 130 3.99 -12.75 19.09
C SER A 130 3.16 -12.14 17.94
N MET A 131 3.83 -11.56 16.93
CA MET A 131 3.16 -10.95 15.77
C MET A 131 2.68 -12.02 14.77
N GLU A 132 1.54 -11.76 14.15
CA GLU A 132 0.88 -12.69 13.22
C GLU A 132 1.59 -12.80 11.86
N HIS A 133 2.27 -11.73 11.44
CA HIS A 133 3.02 -11.67 10.18
C HIS A 133 4.48 -12.11 10.37
N ASN A 134 5.16 -12.38 9.25
CA ASN A 134 6.57 -12.73 9.26
C ASN A 134 7.46 -11.50 9.48
N ALA A 135 8.65 -11.72 10.02
CA ALA A 135 9.69 -10.70 10.09
C ALA A 135 10.21 -10.37 8.67
N LEU A 136 10.15 -9.10 8.30
CA LEU A 136 10.83 -8.54 7.13
C LEU A 136 12.30 -8.19 7.42
N PRO A 137 13.18 -8.19 6.40
CA PRO A 137 14.63 -8.07 6.59
C PRO A 137 15.12 -6.80 7.31
N ALA A 138 14.42 -5.66 7.17
CA ALA A 138 14.84 -4.41 7.78
C ALA A 138 14.32 -4.20 9.21
N HIS A 139 13.45 -5.08 9.73
CA HIS A 139 13.00 -4.98 11.12
C HIS A 139 14.18 -5.05 12.07
N GLY A 140 14.16 -4.16 13.07
CA GLY A 140 15.21 -4.08 14.05
C GLY A 140 15.24 -2.72 14.75
N PRO A 141 16.12 -2.58 15.75
CA PRO A 141 16.12 -1.42 16.65
C PRO A 141 16.37 -0.09 15.91
N ASP A 142 17.08 -0.12 14.78
CA ASP A 142 17.45 1.08 14.03
C ASP A 142 16.43 1.47 12.93
N LEU A 143 15.41 0.66 12.67
CA LEU A 143 14.50 0.90 11.55
C LEU A 143 13.71 2.19 11.75
N TYR A 144 13.24 2.45 12.97
CA TYR A 144 12.50 3.65 13.31
C TYR A 144 13.31 4.93 12.99
N GLU A 145 14.56 4.98 13.43
CA GLU A 145 15.45 6.13 13.22
C GLU A 145 15.74 6.32 11.73
N LYS A 146 15.89 5.23 10.96
CA LYS A 146 16.03 5.29 9.50
C LYS A 146 14.78 5.88 8.83
N VAL A 147 13.59 5.49 9.27
CA VAL A 147 12.32 6.03 8.75
C VAL A 147 12.17 7.50 9.12
N VAL A 148 12.46 7.89 10.36
CA VAL A 148 12.47 9.31 10.77
C VAL A 148 13.43 10.12 9.91
N ALA A 149 14.65 9.61 9.65
CA ALA A 149 15.61 10.28 8.78
C ALA A 149 15.11 10.40 7.32
N ARG A 150 14.45 9.35 6.80
CA ARG A 150 13.86 9.31 5.44
C ARG A 150 12.85 10.42 5.21
N PHE A 151 12.09 10.79 6.25
CA PHE A 151 11.06 11.83 6.19
C PHE A 151 11.49 13.19 6.77
N SER A 152 12.79 13.38 7.07
CA SER A 152 13.30 14.62 7.67
C SER A 152 13.02 15.91 6.87
N SER A 153 12.78 15.80 5.56
CA SER A 153 12.40 16.93 4.70
C SER A 153 10.89 17.25 4.71
N TYR A 154 10.06 16.44 5.37
CA TYR A 154 8.61 16.61 5.41
C TYR A 154 8.15 16.97 6.83
N PRO A 155 8.00 18.27 7.15
CA PRO A 155 7.64 18.69 8.50
C PRO A 155 6.23 18.26 8.93
N ASN A 156 5.39 17.88 7.97
CA ASN A 156 4.03 17.42 8.14
C ASN A 156 3.87 15.89 8.04
N VAL A 157 4.96 15.12 7.95
CA VAL A 157 4.93 13.66 8.09
C VAL A 157 5.29 13.30 9.54
N ILE A 158 4.43 12.52 10.16
CA ILE A 158 4.51 12.17 11.58
C ILE A 158 4.66 10.66 11.69
N ILE A 159 5.82 10.23 12.18
CA ILE A 159 6.12 8.81 12.42
C ILE A 159 5.74 8.46 13.86
N ASN A 160 4.87 7.47 14.04
CA ASN A 160 4.41 6.99 15.34
C ASN A 160 4.90 5.55 15.53
N LYS A 161 5.85 5.37 16.46
CA LYS A 161 6.34 4.03 16.86
C LYS A 161 5.48 3.46 17.96
N GLY A 162 4.79 2.36 17.69
CA GLY A 162 4.03 1.63 18.71
C GLY A 162 3.06 0.61 18.13
N PHE A 163 2.59 -0.28 19.01
CA PHE A 163 1.63 -1.32 18.64
C PHE A 163 0.26 -0.72 18.38
N ILE A 164 -0.41 -1.18 17.33
CA ILE A 164 -1.83 -0.95 17.12
C ILE A 164 -2.62 -1.99 17.96
N PRO A 165 -3.64 -1.58 18.74
CA PRO A 165 -4.23 -0.23 18.83
C PRO A 165 -3.66 0.69 19.92
N ASP A 166 -2.66 0.27 20.69
CA ASP A 166 -2.17 1.06 21.84
C ASP A 166 -1.66 2.46 21.46
N ILE A 167 -0.96 2.59 20.33
CA ILE A 167 -0.44 3.86 19.82
C ILE A 167 -1.56 4.88 19.50
N PHE A 168 -2.77 4.40 19.20
CA PHE A 168 -3.91 5.28 18.96
C PHE A 168 -4.41 5.97 20.23
N LYS A 169 -4.04 5.50 21.43
CA LYS A 169 -4.35 6.23 22.68
C LYS A 169 -3.53 7.51 22.83
N GLU A 170 -2.38 7.57 22.17
CA GLU A 170 -1.46 8.71 22.23
C GLU A 170 -1.70 9.68 21.08
N LYS A 171 -1.86 9.16 19.85
CA LYS A 171 -1.96 9.99 18.66
C LYS A 171 -2.93 9.42 17.63
N LEU A 172 -4.02 10.15 17.43
CA LEU A 172 -5.04 9.88 16.41
C LEU A 172 -5.28 11.14 15.58
N PRO A 173 -5.54 11.01 14.27
CA PRO A 173 -6.03 12.14 13.48
C PRO A 173 -7.48 12.46 13.84
N ASP A 174 -7.86 13.73 13.73
CA ASP A 174 -9.25 14.15 13.99
C ASP A 174 -10.18 13.76 12.84
N LYS A 175 -9.74 14.03 11.60
CA LYS A 175 -10.43 13.72 10.35
C LYS A 175 -9.46 13.05 9.39
N ILE A 176 -9.93 12.05 8.65
CA ILE A 176 -9.12 11.29 7.70
C ILE A 176 -9.68 11.46 6.30
N ALA A 177 -8.84 11.91 5.37
CA ALA A 177 -9.16 12.03 3.94
C ALA A 177 -8.68 10.81 3.14
N PHE A 178 -7.61 10.17 3.60
CA PHE A 178 -6.98 9.02 2.97
C PHE A 178 -6.46 8.06 4.05
N MET A 179 -6.76 6.77 3.90
CA MET A 179 -6.26 5.73 4.78
C MET A 179 -5.70 4.57 3.97
N HIS A 180 -4.51 4.12 4.33
CA HIS A 180 -3.85 2.95 3.78
C HIS A 180 -3.56 1.97 4.93
N ILE A 181 -3.99 0.71 4.79
CA ILE A 181 -3.75 -0.35 5.77
C ILE A 181 -2.94 -1.46 5.08
N ASP A 182 -1.74 -1.72 5.59
CA ASP A 182 -0.74 -2.68 5.08
C ASP A 182 0.00 -3.33 6.27
N LEU A 183 -0.76 -4.02 7.13
CA LEU A 183 -0.23 -4.60 8.38
C LEU A 183 0.04 -6.10 8.27
N ASN A 184 -0.40 -6.75 7.19
CA ASN A 184 -0.23 -8.18 6.94
C ASN A 184 -0.79 -9.06 8.10
N GLY A 185 -1.77 -8.56 8.86
CA GLY A 185 -2.20 -9.17 10.12
C GLY A 185 -3.64 -8.82 10.50
N PRO A 186 -4.59 -9.78 10.49
CA PRO A 186 -6.02 -9.50 10.66
C PRO A 186 -6.37 -8.81 11.99
N THR A 187 -5.66 -9.12 13.08
CA THR A 187 -5.97 -8.51 14.39
C THR A 187 -5.66 -7.02 14.40
N ALA A 188 -4.51 -6.62 13.85
CA ALA A 188 -4.08 -5.21 13.82
C ALA A 188 -4.85 -4.39 12.76
N GLU A 189 -5.21 -5.00 11.63
CA GLU A 189 -6.03 -4.36 10.59
C GLU A 189 -7.43 -4.07 11.09
N LEU A 190 -8.10 -5.06 11.69
CA LEU A 190 -9.43 -4.86 12.27
C LEU A 190 -9.41 -3.82 13.40
N ALA A 191 -8.37 -3.82 14.23
CA ALA A 191 -8.19 -2.79 15.26
C ALA A 191 -8.00 -1.39 14.65
N SER A 192 -7.26 -1.28 13.53
CA SER A 192 -7.11 -0.03 12.78
C SER A 192 -8.46 0.48 12.28
N LEU A 193 -9.26 -0.41 11.67
CA LEU A 193 -10.60 -0.08 11.19
C LEU A 193 -11.52 0.39 12.33
N GLU A 194 -11.55 -0.30 13.47
CA GLU A 194 -12.40 0.08 14.61
C GLU A 194 -12.05 1.46 15.18
N TYR A 195 -10.78 1.87 15.18
CA TYR A 195 -10.35 3.17 15.71
C TYR A 195 -10.46 4.32 14.69
N LEU A 196 -10.23 4.03 13.41
CA LEU A 196 -10.01 5.06 12.39
C LEU A 196 -11.18 5.24 11.43
N PHE A 197 -11.98 4.20 11.17
CA PHE A 197 -12.97 4.24 10.08
C PHE A 197 -14.06 5.31 10.29
N GLU A 198 -14.51 5.54 11.53
CA GLU A 198 -15.51 6.57 11.83
C GLU A 198 -14.95 8.01 11.74
N ARG A 199 -13.62 8.15 11.65
CA ARG A 199 -12.94 9.44 11.50
C ARG A 199 -12.73 9.81 10.03
N MET A 200 -12.96 8.86 9.12
CA MET A 200 -12.93 9.13 7.69
C MET A 200 -14.08 10.04 7.29
N VAL A 201 -13.77 11.12 6.58
CA VAL A 201 -14.79 12.05 6.09
C VAL A 201 -15.57 11.45 4.91
N PRO A 202 -16.80 11.90 4.64
CA PRO A 202 -17.52 11.49 3.42
C PRO A 202 -16.71 11.77 2.16
N GLY A 203 -16.58 10.74 1.31
CA GLY A 203 -15.76 10.74 0.11
C GLY A 203 -14.26 10.53 0.35
N ALA A 204 -13.85 10.17 1.57
CA ALA A 204 -12.50 9.69 1.85
C ALA A 204 -12.30 8.29 1.25
N ILE A 205 -11.05 7.96 0.92
CA ILE A 205 -10.69 6.68 0.30
C ILE A 205 -9.84 5.87 1.26
N LEU A 206 -10.23 4.61 1.46
CA LEU A 206 -9.48 3.59 2.16
C LEU A 206 -8.95 2.58 1.15
N ILE A 207 -7.65 2.29 1.22
CA ILE A 207 -7.00 1.18 0.53
C ILE A 207 -6.54 0.13 1.55
N LEU A 208 -6.93 -1.11 1.34
CA LEU A 208 -6.52 -2.30 2.09
C LEU A 208 -5.52 -3.06 1.23
N ASP A 209 -4.24 -3.15 1.60
CA ASP A 209 -3.24 -3.72 0.67
C ASP A 209 -3.41 -5.23 0.47
N ASP A 210 -3.85 -5.92 1.53
CA ASP A 210 -3.87 -7.39 1.63
C ASP A 210 -5.24 -8.05 1.36
N TYR A 211 -6.30 -7.26 1.11
CA TYR A 211 -7.69 -7.73 1.10
C TYR A 211 -8.01 -8.88 0.12
N GLY A 212 -7.50 -8.83 -1.11
CA GLY A 212 -7.80 -9.75 -2.21
C GLY A 212 -6.85 -10.95 -2.30
N TRP A 213 -5.90 -11.11 -1.37
CA TRP A 213 -4.86 -12.13 -1.45
C TRP A 213 -5.27 -13.46 -0.82
N TYR A 214 -5.76 -14.39 -1.64
CA TYR A 214 -6.28 -15.68 -1.15
C TYR A 214 -5.24 -16.55 -0.41
N LEU A 215 -4.03 -16.70 -0.94
CA LEU A 215 -3.06 -17.68 -0.40
C LEU A 215 -2.44 -17.25 0.93
N SER A 216 -2.11 -15.97 1.07
CA SER A 216 -1.37 -15.46 2.22
C SER A 216 -2.26 -14.74 3.22
N PHE A 217 -3.36 -14.13 2.77
CA PHE A 217 -4.08 -13.11 3.55
C PHE A 217 -5.61 -13.26 3.52
N ALA A 218 -6.13 -14.47 3.25
CA ALA A 218 -7.57 -14.69 3.27
C ALA A 218 -8.21 -14.41 4.65
N ALA A 219 -7.44 -14.55 5.73
CA ALA A 219 -7.91 -14.28 7.09
C ALA A 219 -8.29 -12.81 7.29
N GLN A 220 -7.53 -11.87 6.71
CA GLN A 220 -7.82 -10.44 6.68
C GLN A 220 -9.20 -10.19 6.08
N LYS A 221 -9.42 -10.65 4.84
CA LYS A 221 -10.71 -10.53 4.16
C LYS A 221 -11.87 -11.04 5.01
N TYR A 222 -11.74 -12.22 5.61
CA TYR A 222 -12.79 -12.80 6.43
C TYR A 222 -13.05 -12.03 7.74
N ALA A 223 -12.05 -11.34 8.28
CA ALA A 223 -12.21 -10.48 9.44
C ALA A 223 -12.84 -9.12 9.07
N GLU A 224 -12.47 -8.57 7.91
CA GLU A 224 -12.90 -7.25 7.44
C GLU A 224 -14.30 -7.25 6.81
N ASP A 225 -14.69 -8.31 6.11
CA ASP A 225 -15.99 -8.41 5.44
C ASP A 225 -17.17 -8.17 6.42
N PRO A 226 -17.23 -8.82 7.62
CA PRO A 226 -18.25 -8.52 8.62
C PRO A 226 -18.21 -7.07 9.13
N PHE A 227 -17.01 -6.49 9.29
CA PHE A 227 -16.83 -5.12 9.76
C PHE A 227 -17.50 -4.11 8.81
N PHE A 228 -17.25 -4.25 7.50
CA PHE A 228 -17.83 -3.37 6.48
C PHE A 228 -19.32 -3.64 6.27
N ALA A 229 -19.72 -4.92 6.24
CA ALA A 229 -21.12 -5.31 6.07
C ALA A 229 -22.01 -4.75 7.18
N ALA A 230 -21.55 -4.80 8.44
CA ALA A 230 -22.27 -4.23 9.58
C ALA A 230 -22.49 -2.70 9.47
N ARG A 231 -21.66 -2.02 8.68
CA ARG A 231 -21.71 -0.56 8.46
C ARG A 231 -22.32 -0.18 7.11
N GLY A 232 -22.80 -1.15 6.33
CA GLY A 232 -23.41 -0.92 5.01
C GLY A 232 -22.42 -0.57 3.91
N TYR A 233 -21.13 -0.86 4.09
CA TYR A 233 -20.09 -0.64 3.09
C TYR A 233 -19.77 -1.93 2.34
N GLN A 234 -19.35 -1.77 1.09
CA GLN A 234 -18.80 -2.84 0.27
C GLN A 234 -17.37 -2.48 -0.10
N VAL A 235 -16.49 -3.47 -0.06
CA VAL A 235 -15.11 -3.34 -0.53
C VAL A 235 -15.07 -3.67 -2.02
N LEU A 236 -14.50 -2.78 -2.83
CA LEU A 236 -14.15 -3.09 -4.21
C LEU A 236 -12.83 -3.87 -4.21
N GLU A 237 -12.90 -5.15 -4.56
CA GLU A 237 -11.72 -5.97 -4.78
C GLU A 237 -11.06 -5.61 -6.12
N LEU A 238 -9.76 -5.28 -6.08
CA LEU A 238 -8.97 -4.87 -7.24
C LEU A 238 -8.13 -6.03 -7.78
N PRO A 239 -7.84 -6.08 -9.08
CA PRO A 239 -6.96 -7.10 -9.67
C PRO A 239 -5.52 -7.11 -9.12
N THR A 240 -5.12 -6.05 -8.41
CA THR A 240 -3.83 -5.92 -7.72
C THR A 240 -3.80 -6.64 -6.37
N GLY A 241 -4.88 -7.32 -5.98
CA GLY A 241 -5.03 -7.94 -4.67
C GLY A 241 -5.42 -6.95 -3.57
N GLN A 242 -5.52 -5.66 -3.86
CA GLN A 242 -5.94 -4.64 -2.89
C GLN A 242 -7.47 -4.53 -2.81
N GLY A 243 -7.97 -4.05 -1.68
CA GLY A 243 -9.36 -3.63 -1.49
C GLY A 243 -9.47 -2.11 -1.48
N MET A 244 -10.56 -1.57 -2.00
CA MET A 244 -10.85 -0.13 -1.96
C MET A 244 -12.24 0.14 -1.39
N VAL A 245 -12.34 1.10 -0.48
CA VAL A 245 -13.60 1.60 0.07
C VAL A 245 -13.67 3.11 -0.14
N LEU A 246 -14.84 3.59 -0.56
CA LEU A 246 -15.20 5.01 -0.55
C LEU A 246 -16.15 5.25 0.62
N LYS A 247 -15.75 6.11 1.57
CA LYS A 247 -16.50 6.39 2.81
C LYS A 247 -17.72 7.31 2.56
#